data_AF-A0A819W2W1-F1
#
_entry.id   AF-A0A819W2W1-F1
#
_cell.length_a   1.000
_cell.length_b   1.000
_cell.length_c   1.000
_cell.angle_alpha   90.00
_cell.angle_beta   90.00
_cell.angle_gamma   90.00
#
_symmetry.space_group_name_H-M   'P 1'
#
loop_
_entity.id
_entity.type
_entity.pdbx_description
1 polymer ?
#
loop_
_entity_poly.entity_id
_entity_poly.type
_entity_poly.pdbx_seq_one_letter_code
_entity_poly.pdbx_strand_id
1 'polypeptide(L)'
;MRIYIILLLIVSLYYRGTVALQLEFYPGTQTYHQTGSRFNNTAWIVVTQDPSERYLTYGPYTNAWNTTASSRVDFYLGVDNITGDSSNLLTVDVNDADKDHILTSRNISRLDFGYGNIQSQIFSLYFTSTIGHKLEFRVFYHCCSSIVHYKTVVNELDGGGLADIFIGQAGLELVSSSVFPTPQGDPSSTAMWNVGTYIKPLDGRWYVFYREGFYAPTPAFCNGIVPLTRIAVRNSTDFGKTWSEPAVVALPGNSTFDNCAALDGAPFFDNDTDSWHYLAQCIGNNRRWSLCHYSRTGRNPMSGPFIPNPKNPVVQGGQLWSRICSGTGKHCTLTMYDEGTPEIIEKMNGWFYITFHGWDGPNNKAARGMARTRDFVNYDVAGYDLPNDAIFSPLDCNTWNISWNPKSLCVGGGEGSMVKSGDYFYHLIEAPDGTLNCDTTLGEQNWVLGLLRSPTLSARSGEWEQIHFNPAFKPAKKYGCGLQYHRIFRDDNDFFFSMFVIDFGVNNLTMKIWKVVPGKTNFPVIVGYP
;
A
#
# COMPACT_ATOMS: atom_id res chain seq x y z
N MET A 1 -29.74 21.07 40.09
CA MET A 1 -28.49 20.89 39.32
C MET A 1 -28.05 19.44 39.48
N ARG A 2 -28.37 18.57 38.50
CA ARG A 2 -27.99 17.14 38.53
C ARG A 2 -26.68 17.00 37.76
N ILE A 3 -25.60 16.68 38.46
CA ILE A 3 -24.29 16.36 37.87
C ILE A 3 -24.41 14.97 37.25
N TYR A 4 -24.44 14.90 35.92
CA TYR A 4 -24.24 13.64 35.21
C TYR A 4 -22.73 13.35 35.20
N ILE A 5 -22.31 12.37 35.98
CA ILE A 5 -20.97 11.78 35.86
C ILE A 5 -20.96 11.03 34.53
N ILE A 6 -20.31 11.61 33.51
CA ILE A 6 -20.04 10.94 32.24
C ILE A 6 -19.00 9.85 32.54
N LEU A 7 -19.42 8.59 32.46
CA LEU A 7 -18.55 7.44 32.60
C LEU A 7 -17.64 7.40 31.36
N LEU A 8 -16.35 7.73 31.52
CA LEU A 8 -15.34 7.49 30.49
C LEU A 8 -15.19 5.98 30.35
N LEU A 9 -15.65 5.40 29.23
CA LEU A 9 -15.56 3.97 29.00
C LEU A 9 -14.14 3.63 28.55
N ILE A 10 -13.27 3.25 29.49
CA ILE A 10 -11.97 2.68 29.18
C ILE A 10 -12.21 1.20 28.84
N VAL A 11 -12.27 0.87 27.54
CA VAL A 11 -12.37 -0.52 27.08
C VAL A 11 -10.97 -1.13 27.09
N SER A 12 -10.58 -1.74 28.22
CA SER A 12 -9.37 -2.56 28.30
C SER A 12 -9.69 -4.00 27.87
N LEU A 13 -9.55 -4.30 26.58
CA LEU A 13 -9.55 -5.69 26.09
C LEU A 13 -8.19 -6.33 26.42
N TYR A 14 -8.16 -7.16 27.45
CA TYR A 14 -6.95 -7.91 27.85
C TYR A 14 -6.66 -9.05 26.84
N TYR A 15 -6.01 -8.71 25.74
CA TYR A 15 -5.14 -9.64 25.00
C TYR A 15 -3.69 -9.33 25.39
N ARG A 16 -2.77 -10.31 25.33
CA ARG A 16 -1.38 -10.21 25.81
C ARG A 16 -0.47 -9.26 24.99
N GLY A 17 -1.00 -8.16 24.46
CA GLY A 17 -0.24 -7.00 23.99
C GLY A 17 -0.59 -5.81 24.88
N THR A 18 0.37 -4.93 25.14
CA THR A 18 0.06 -3.59 25.65
C THR A 18 -0.99 -2.96 24.74
N VAL A 19 -2.21 -2.79 25.23
CA VAL A 19 -3.27 -2.12 24.46
C VAL A 19 -2.80 -0.70 24.22
N ALA A 20 -2.60 -0.33 22.96
CA ALA A 20 -2.33 1.06 22.60
C ALA A 20 -3.42 1.94 23.22
N LEU A 21 -3.01 3.01 23.91
CA LEU A 21 -3.97 3.93 24.51
C LEU A 21 -4.87 4.49 23.39
N GLN A 22 -6.18 4.42 23.57
CA GLN A 22 -7.16 5.02 22.67
C GLN A 22 -8.14 5.86 23.47
N LEU A 23 -8.40 7.09 23.01
CA LEU A 23 -9.47 7.94 23.51
C LEU A 23 -10.46 8.26 22.38
N GLU A 24 -11.73 8.39 22.73
CA GLU A 24 -12.79 8.77 21.79
C GLU A 24 -13.62 9.91 22.37
N PHE A 25 -13.88 10.92 21.55
CA PHE A 25 -14.64 12.12 21.89
C PHE A 25 -15.79 12.32 20.92
N TYR A 26 -16.97 12.57 21.46
CA TYR A 26 -18.19 12.85 20.72
C TYR A 26 -18.55 14.33 20.81
N PRO A 27 -18.44 15.07 19.69
CA PRO A 27 -18.72 16.50 19.59
C PRO A 27 -19.96 16.97 20.35
N GLY A 28 -21.08 16.26 20.17
CA GLY A 28 -22.35 16.68 20.75
C GLY A 28 -22.40 16.65 22.28
N THR A 29 -21.46 15.97 22.96
CA THR A 29 -21.53 15.73 24.41
C THR A 29 -20.28 16.08 25.21
N GLN A 30 -19.11 16.11 24.57
CA GLN A 30 -17.82 16.24 25.26
C GLN A 30 -17.00 17.45 24.81
N THR A 31 -17.42 18.16 23.76
CA THR A 31 -16.72 19.34 23.23
C THR A 31 -17.54 20.61 23.41
N TYR A 32 -16.91 21.74 23.11
CA TYR A 32 -17.52 23.07 23.07
C TYR A 32 -17.66 23.54 21.63
N HIS A 33 -18.54 24.53 21.40
CA HIS A 33 -18.93 24.99 20.07
C HIS A 33 -19.09 26.52 20.03
N GLN A 34 -18.77 27.14 18.90
CA GLN A 34 -19.04 28.56 18.62
C GLN A 34 -20.05 28.78 17.50
N THR A 35 -20.30 27.75 16.69
CA THR A 35 -21.21 27.76 15.54
C THR A 35 -21.84 26.37 15.37
N GLY A 36 -22.94 26.27 14.63
CA GLY A 36 -23.64 25.02 14.36
C GLY A 36 -24.59 24.56 15.47
N SER A 37 -25.05 23.32 15.36
CA SER A 37 -26.02 22.70 16.26
C SER A 37 -25.78 21.20 16.44
N ARG A 38 -26.40 20.62 17.47
CA ARG A 38 -26.27 19.18 17.77
C ARG A 38 -26.89 18.34 16.64
N PHE A 39 -26.19 17.28 16.24
CA PHE A 39 -26.62 16.33 15.20
C PHE A 39 -26.63 14.90 15.75
N ASN A 40 -27.73 14.16 15.58
CA ASN A 40 -27.86 12.75 15.99
C ASN A 40 -27.32 12.41 17.40
N ASN A 41 -27.57 13.29 18.37
CA ASN A 41 -27.16 13.23 19.78
C ASN A 41 -25.65 13.32 20.08
N THR A 42 -24.79 12.64 19.34
CA THR A 42 -23.36 12.53 19.62
C THR A 42 -22.48 13.38 18.70
N ALA A 43 -23.02 13.84 17.56
CA ALA A 43 -22.29 14.62 16.57
C ALA A 43 -22.67 16.12 16.63
N TRP A 44 -21.95 16.92 15.87
CA TRP A 44 -22.22 18.35 15.69
C TRP A 44 -22.20 18.72 14.21
N ILE A 45 -23.13 19.56 13.77
CA ILE A 45 -23.28 19.97 12.37
C ILE A 45 -23.25 21.49 12.25
N VAL A 46 -22.61 21.98 11.20
CA VAL A 46 -22.84 23.32 10.64
C VAL A 46 -23.57 23.19 9.32
N VAL A 47 -24.42 24.15 9.00
CA VAL A 47 -25.04 24.34 7.68
C VAL A 47 -24.54 25.64 7.04
N THR A 48 -24.83 25.85 5.77
CA THR A 48 -24.32 27.01 5.01
C THR A 48 -24.76 28.37 5.56
N GLN A 49 -25.84 28.43 6.35
CA GLN A 49 -26.32 29.64 7.01
C GLN A 49 -25.67 29.93 8.36
N ASP A 50 -24.95 28.96 8.95
CA ASP A 50 -24.30 29.14 10.23
C ASP A 50 -23.12 30.13 10.13
N PRO A 51 -22.83 30.90 11.20
CA PRO A 51 -21.68 31.80 11.22
C PRO A 51 -20.38 31.09 10.86
N SER A 52 -19.70 31.68 9.88
CA SER A 52 -18.42 31.23 9.33
C SER A 52 -17.25 31.79 10.17
N GLU A 53 -16.03 31.29 9.97
CA GLU A 53 -14.82 31.65 10.73
C GLU A 53 -14.98 31.45 12.26
N ARG A 54 -15.47 30.26 12.64
CA ARG A 54 -15.75 29.89 14.04
C ARG A 54 -15.41 28.42 14.29
N TYR A 55 -15.10 28.07 15.53
CA TYR A 55 -14.94 26.66 15.90
C TYR A 55 -16.28 25.90 15.84
N LEU A 56 -16.34 24.93 14.94
CA LEU A 56 -17.38 23.90 14.89
C LEU A 56 -17.29 23.02 16.14
N THR A 57 -16.07 22.61 16.51
CA THR A 57 -15.76 21.97 17.79
C THR A 57 -14.41 22.41 18.32
N TYR A 58 -14.29 22.51 19.64
CA TYR A 58 -13.03 22.66 20.35
C TYR A 58 -13.15 22.02 21.76
N GLY A 59 -12.04 21.74 22.43
CA GLY A 59 -11.98 20.89 23.64
C GLY A 59 -11.45 19.48 23.35
N PRO A 60 -11.62 18.50 24.26
CA PRO A 60 -12.24 18.60 25.58
C PRO A 60 -11.26 19.09 26.68
N TYR A 61 -10.04 19.51 26.34
CA TYR A 61 -8.97 19.81 27.30
C TYR A 61 -8.59 18.60 28.16
N THR A 62 -8.50 17.43 27.52
CA THR A 62 -8.21 16.17 28.22
C THR A 62 -6.75 16.09 28.63
N ASN A 63 -6.49 15.61 29.84
CA ASN A 63 -5.17 15.18 30.30
C ASN A 63 -5.08 13.65 30.41
N ALA A 64 -6.12 12.92 29.96
CA ALA A 64 -6.11 11.46 29.95
C ALA A 64 -5.11 10.89 28.93
N TRP A 65 -4.71 11.71 27.94
CA TRP A 65 -3.64 11.38 27.01
C TRP A 65 -2.28 11.59 27.68
N ASN A 66 -1.79 10.56 28.37
CA ASN A 66 -0.63 10.67 29.24
C ASN A 66 0.58 9.89 28.70
N THR A 67 0.95 10.13 27.45
CA THR A 67 2.06 9.48 26.76
C THR A 67 2.90 10.52 25.99
N THR A 68 4.19 10.24 25.82
CA THR A 68 5.09 10.98 24.90
C THR A 68 5.26 10.26 23.57
N ALA A 69 4.67 9.08 23.41
CA ALA A 69 4.74 8.34 22.17
C ALA A 69 4.07 9.13 21.03
N SER A 70 4.61 8.95 19.83
CA SER A 70 3.99 9.50 18.63
C SER A 70 2.55 9.01 18.54
N SER A 71 1.64 9.94 18.27
CA SER A 71 0.20 9.73 18.38
C SER A 71 -0.50 10.17 17.09
N ARG A 72 -1.67 9.60 16.83
CA ARG A 72 -2.57 9.97 15.74
C ARG A 72 -3.89 10.44 16.31
N VAL A 73 -4.44 11.51 15.75
CA VAL A 73 -5.85 11.87 15.93
C VAL A 73 -6.59 11.76 14.62
N ASP A 74 -7.77 11.13 14.65
CA ASP A 74 -8.65 10.89 13.53
C ASP A 74 -9.92 11.73 13.72
N PHE A 75 -10.15 12.70 12.83
CA PHE A 75 -11.37 13.47 12.76
C PHE A 75 -12.33 12.81 11.77
N TYR A 76 -13.47 12.34 12.26
CA TYR A 76 -14.52 11.75 11.44
C TYR A 76 -15.46 12.86 10.98
N LEU A 77 -15.30 13.27 9.72
CA LEU A 77 -15.97 14.44 9.14
C LEU A 77 -16.81 14.03 7.92
N GLY A 78 -17.95 14.68 7.68
CA GLY A 78 -18.75 14.50 6.47
C GLY A 78 -19.14 15.84 5.86
N VAL A 79 -19.24 15.90 4.53
CA VAL A 79 -19.62 17.10 3.78
C VAL A 79 -20.86 16.84 2.92
N ASP A 80 -21.71 17.84 2.75
CA ASP A 80 -22.91 17.74 1.92
C ASP A 80 -22.60 17.52 0.44
N ASN A 81 -21.61 18.22 -0.11
CA ASN A 81 -21.25 18.12 -1.52
C ASN A 81 -19.74 18.25 -1.76
N ILE A 82 -19.24 17.37 -2.62
CA ILE A 82 -17.82 17.30 -3.03
C ILE A 82 -17.57 17.91 -4.42
N THR A 83 -18.62 18.38 -5.09
CA THR A 83 -18.49 19.07 -6.38
C THR A 83 -18.43 20.59 -6.17
N GLY A 84 -17.56 21.29 -6.89
CA GLY A 84 -17.48 22.75 -6.80
C GLY A 84 -16.05 23.27 -6.81
N ASP A 85 -15.82 24.32 -6.04
CA ASP A 85 -14.54 25.00 -5.88
C ASP A 85 -13.55 24.23 -4.99
N SER A 86 -12.28 24.63 -5.03
CA SER A 86 -11.24 24.15 -4.13
C SER A 86 -11.20 24.96 -2.82
N SER A 87 -12.33 25.48 -2.36
CA SER A 87 -12.39 26.34 -1.19
C SER A 87 -11.99 25.57 0.06
N ASN A 88 -11.20 26.20 0.92
CA ASN A 88 -10.88 25.67 2.23
C ASN A 88 -12.13 25.71 3.10
N LEU A 89 -12.62 24.54 3.51
CA LEU A 89 -13.85 24.43 4.29
C LEU A 89 -13.56 24.39 5.79
N LEU A 90 -12.48 23.73 6.19
CA LEU A 90 -12.14 23.50 7.58
C LEU A 90 -10.64 23.67 7.83
N THR A 91 -10.29 24.02 9.06
CA THR A 91 -8.97 23.73 9.63
C THR A 91 -9.16 22.76 10.79
N VAL A 92 -8.45 21.64 10.78
CA VAL A 92 -8.36 20.74 11.93
C VAL A 92 -7.00 20.89 12.59
N ASP A 93 -6.94 20.82 13.91
CA ASP A 93 -5.67 20.95 14.62
C ASP A 93 -5.68 20.26 16.00
N VAL A 94 -4.47 20.00 16.51
CA VAL A 94 -4.22 19.56 17.89
C VAL A 94 -3.48 20.67 18.62
N ASN A 95 -4.05 21.14 19.71
CA ASN A 95 -3.52 22.21 20.52
C ASN A 95 -3.13 21.71 21.92
N ASP A 96 -1.92 22.05 22.34
CA ASP A 96 -1.46 21.94 23.73
C ASP A 96 -1.95 23.18 24.48
N ALA A 97 -3.09 23.04 25.16
CA ALA A 97 -3.79 24.16 25.77
C ALA A 97 -3.06 24.75 26.98
N ASP A 98 -2.18 23.97 27.63
CA ASP A 98 -1.37 24.48 28.74
C ASP A 98 -0.20 25.35 28.24
N LYS A 99 0.24 25.16 26.98
CA LYS A 99 1.26 26.00 26.31
C LYS A 99 0.70 27.02 25.32
N ASP A 100 -0.60 26.95 25.01
CA ASP A 100 -1.23 27.68 23.92
C ASP A 100 -0.48 27.50 22.59
N HIS A 101 -0.20 26.24 22.25
CA HIS A 101 0.63 25.89 21.10
C HIS A 101 -0.01 24.80 20.24
N ILE A 102 -0.18 25.10 18.95
CA ILE A 102 -0.63 24.14 17.95
C ILE A 102 0.49 23.14 17.66
N LEU A 103 0.26 21.88 18.03
CA LEU A 103 1.18 20.76 17.79
C LEU A 103 1.19 20.33 16.33
N THR A 104 0.02 20.34 15.68
CA THR A 104 -0.17 19.98 14.27
C THR A 104 -1.49 20.55 13.75
N SER A 105 -1.58 20.82 12.45
CA SER A 105 -2.79 21.36 11.80
C SER A 105 -2.86 20.98 10.33
N ARG A 106 -4.08 20.90 9.78
CA ARG A 106 -4.36 20.70 8.36
C ARG A 106 -5.58 21.51 7.92
N ASN A 107 -5.44 22.18 6.78
CA ASN A 107 -6.57 22.73 6.03
C ASN A 107 -7.23 21.63 5.20
N ILE A 108 -8.55 21.61 5.17
CA ILE A 108 -9.35 20.63 4.42
C ILE A 108 -10.26 21.40 3.47
N SER A 109 -10.01 21.23 2.18
CA SER A 109 -10.82 21.77 1.10
C SER A 109 -12.00 20.86 0.76
N ARG A 110 -12.94 21.39 -0.02
CA ARG A 110 -14.06 20.60 -0.56
C ARG A 110 -13.59 19.37 -1.35
N LEU A 111 -12.50 19.52 -2.10
CA LEU A 111 -11.98 18.48 -2.98
C LEU A 111 -11.17 17.41 -2.23
N ASP A 112 -10.88 17.60 -0.94
CA ASP A 112 -10.25 16.57 -0.11
C ASP A 112 -11.24 15.48 0.33
N PHE A 113 -12.55 15.71 0.18
CA PHE A 113 -13.58 14.71 0.47
C PHE A 113 -13.83 13.80 -0.73
N GLY A 114 -13.72 12.49 -0.54
CA GLY A 114 -14.07 11.46 -1.52
C GLY A 114 -15.56 11.14 -1.59
N TYR A 115 -16.33 11.53 -0.56
CA TYR A 115 -17.77 11.26 -0.47
C TYR A 115 -18.55 12.52 -0.05
N GLY A 116 -19.67 12.77 -0.73
CA GLY A 116 -20.65 13.80 -0.35
C GLY A 116 -21.79 13.24 0.49
N ASN A 117 -22.91 13.95 0.53
CA ASN A 117 -24.15 13.56 1.23
C ASN A 117 -23.96 13.27 2.71
N ILE A 118 -23.03 13.96 3.38
CA ILE A 118 -22.78 13.82 4.80
C ILE A 118 -22.41 12.36 5.12
N GLN A 119 -21.58 11.75 4.26
CA GLN A 119 -20.93 10.48 4.56
C GLN A 119 -19.63 10.74 5.33
N SER A 120 -19.40 9.97 6.39
CA SER A 120 -18.18 10.12 7.20
C SER A 120 -16.93 9.70 6.41
N GLN A 121 -15.89 10.52 6.50
CA GLN A 121 -14.53 10.29 6.04
C GLN A 121 -13.56 10.66 7.18
N ILE A 122 -12.39 10.02 7.20
CA ILE A 122 -11.38 10.24 8.24
C ILE A 122 -10.33 11.24 7.73
N PHE A 123 -10.01 12.23 8.56
CA PHE A 123 -8.87 13.12 8.38
C PHE A 123 -7.94 12.98 9.58
N SER A 124 -6.73 12.50 9.34
CA SER A 124 -5.77 12.20 10.40
C SER A 124 -4.72 13.29 10.55
N LEU A 125 -4.36 13.61 11.78
CA LEU A 125 -3.18 14.39 12.15
C LEU A 125 -2.27 13.58 13.06
N TYR A 126 -0.99 13.92 13.04
CA TYR A 126 0.02 13.27 13.85
C TYR A 126 0.69 14.26 14.79
N PHE A 127 0.93 13.85 16.02
CA PHE A 127 1.51 14.72 17.03
C PHE A 127 2.30 13.92 18.08
N THR A 128 3.12 14.64 18.83
CA THR A 128 3.67 14.18 20.11
C THR A 128 3.21 15.16 21.18
N SER A 129 3.01 14.69 22.40
CA SER A 129 2.51 15.50 23.51
C SER A 129 3.45 15.46 24.71
N THR A 130 3.33 16.46 25.58
CA THR A 130 3.96 16.43 26.90
C THR A 130 3.03 15.73 27.89
N ILE A 131 3.57 14.77 28.65
CA ILE A 131 2.83 14.07 29.72
C ILE A 131 2.16 15.07 30.67
N GLY A 132 0.90 14.82 31.01
CA GLY A 132 0.09 15.64 31.90
C GLY A 132 -0.52 16.92 31.31
N HIS A 133 -0.13 17.31 30.09
CA HIS A 133 -0.69 18.50 29.44
C HIS A 133 -2.14 18.27 28.99
N LYS A 134 -2.93 19.34 28.99
CA LYS A 134 -4.29 19.35 28.43
C LYS A 134 -4.23 19.49 26.91
N LEU A 135 -4.76 18.47 26.24
CA LEU A 135 -4.89 18.46 24.79
C LEU A 135 -6.29 18.86 24.35
N GLU A 136 -6.32 19.61 23.26
CA GLU A 136 -7.51 20.10 22.59
C GLU A 136 -7.48 19.66 21.12
N PHE A 137 -8.59 19.12 20.63
CA PHE A 137 -8.75 18.65 19.26
C PHE A 137 -9.82 19.50 18.59
N ARG A 138 -9.40 20.35 17.65
CA ARG A 138 -10.24 21.44 17.15
C ARG A 138 -10.62 21.23 15.70
N VAL A 139 -11.83 21.68 15.37
CA VAL A 139 -12.34 21.80 14.00
C VAL A 139 -12.87 23.22 13.85
N PHE A 140 -12.14 24.03 13.08
CA PHE A 140 -12.49 25.39 12.74
C PHE A 140 -13.21 25.41 11.39
N TYR A 141 -14.40 26.01 11.34
CA TYR A 141 -15.22 26.10 10.14
C TYR A 141 -14.98 27.44 9.44
N HIS A 142 -14.52 27.36 8.18
CA HIS A 142 -14.29 28.55 7.36
C HIS A 142 -15.58 29.04 6.74
N CYS A 143 -16.22 28.26 5.86
CA CYS A 143 -17.50 28.64 5.25
C CYS A 143 -18.15 27.56 4.38
N CYS A 144 -19.31 27.93 3.83
CA CYS A 144 -19.81 27.54 2.51
C CYS A 144 -20.15 26.04 2.29
N SER A 145 -20.27 25.24 3.34
CA SER A 145 -20.74 23.85 3.21
C SER A 145 -21.44 23.40 4.48
N SER A 146 -22.36 22.45 4.35
CA SER A 146 -22.84 21.72 5.51
C SER A 146 -21.82 20.65 5.88
N ILE A 147 -21.37 20.64 7.14
CA ILE A 147 -20.30 19.77 7.62
C ILE A 147 -20.71 19.15 8.95
N VAL A 148 -20.56 17.84 9.07
CA VAL A 148 -20.75 17.10 10.32
C VAL A 148 -19.39 16.68 10.87
N HIS A 149 -19.17 16.93 12.15
CA HIS A 149 -18.13 16.27 12.94
C HIS A 149 -18.78 15.18 13.79
N TYR A 150 -18.52 13.92 13.43
CA TYR A 150 -19.11 12.75 14.08
C TYR A 150 -18.43 12.41 15.40
N LYS A 151 -17.09 12.37 15.37
CA LYS A 151 -16.23 12.04 16.50
C LYS A 151 -14.77 12.35 16.22
N THR A 152 -14.01 12.42 17.30
CA THR A 152 -12.54 12.44 17.28
C THR A 152 -12.03 11.19 17.99
N VAL A 153 -11.11 10.45 17.36
CA VAL A 153 -10.44 9.29 17.98
C VAL A 153 -8.95 9.58 18.07
N VAL A 154 -8.35 9.39 19.23
CA VAL A 154 -6.92 9.58 19.47
C VAL A 154 -6.30 8.24 19.79
N ASN A 155 -5.25 7.86 19.06
CA ASN A 155 -4.55 6.59 19.18
C ASN A 155 -3.06 6.84 19.38
N GLU A 156 -2.43 6.04 20.24
CA GLU A 156 -0.98 5.95 20.26
C GLU A 156 -0.61 5.25 18.95
N LEU A 157 0.36 5.78 18.22
CA LEU A 157 0.88 5.02 17.10
C LEU A 157 1.48 3.75 17.66
N ASP A 158 1.21 2.64 16.99
CA ASP A 158 1.54 1.26 17.35
C ASP A 158 3.04 0.95 17.62
N GLY A 159 3.89 1.98 17.66
CA GLY A 159 5.34 1.88 17.86
C GLY A 159 6.03 1.06 16.77
N GLY A 160 5.33 0.76 15.66
CA GLY A 160 5.89 -0.02 14.58
C GLY A 160 7.00 0.75 13.89
N GLY A 161 8.08 0.06 13.47
CA GLY A 161 9.23 0.71 12.84
C GLY A 161 8.91 1.50 11.56
N LEU A 162 7.72 1.30 10.97
CA LEU A 162 7.23 2.07 9.82
C LEU A 162 6.30 3.25 10.18
N ALA A 163 5.78 3.32 11.41
CA ALA A 163 4.88 4.39 11.82
C ALA A 163 5.57 5.76 11.78
N ASP A 164 6.86 5.78 12.10
CA ASP A 164 7.69 7.00 12.09
C ASP A 164 7.82 7.62 10.69
N ILE A 165 7.67 6.84 9.61
CA ILE A 165 7.67 7.38 8.24
C ILE A 165 6.44 8.27 8.02
N PHE A 166 5.26 7.87 8.51
CA PHE A 166 4.00 8.60 8.33
C PHE A 166 3.97 9.96 9.01
N ILE A 167 4.81 10.12 10.04
CA ILE A 167 4.92 11.34 10.84
C ILE A 167 6.22 12.12 10.55
N GLY A 168 7.00 11.70 9.56
CA GLY A 168 8.25 12.35 9.17
C GLY A 168 9.35 12.29 10.25
N GLN A 169 9.34 11.25 11.09
CA GLN A 169 10.36 10.97 12.10
C GLN A 169 11.32 9.84 11.71
N ALA A 170 11.04 9.11 10.63
CA ALA A 170 11.96 8.18 10.01
C ALA A 170 12.39 8.62 8.61
N GLY A 171 13.61 8.21 8.27
CA GLY A 171 14.25 8.39 6.99
C GLY A 171 14.68 7.07 6.36
N LEU A 172 15.28 7.15 5.18
CA LEU A 172 15.79 6.02 4.42
C LEU A 172 17.31 6.15 4.20
N GLU A 173 18.06 5.14 4.61
CA GLU A 173 19.50 5.02 4.35
C GLU A 173 19.73 3.98 3.26
N LEU A 174 20.42 4.33 2.16
CA LEU A 174 20.79 3.38 1.13
C LEU A 174 21.87 2.41 1.67
N VAL A 175 21.52 1.14 1.81
CA VAL A 175 22.41 0.10 2.38
C VAL A 175 23.00 -0.84 1.34
N SER A 176 22.34 -0.98 0.18
CA SER A 176 22.88 -1.73 -0.96
C SER A 176 22.48 -1.14 -2.31
N SER A 177 23.38 -1.27 -3.27
CA SER A 177 23.16 -1.00 -4.69
C SER A 177 23.89 -2.08 -5.49
N SER A 178 23.14 -2.96 -6.17
CA SER A 178 23.70 -4.10 -6.89
C SER A 178 23.26 -4.09 -8.35
N VAL A 179 24.18 -4.38 -9.25
CA VAL A 179 23.87 -4.71 -10.65
C VAL A 179 23.61 -6.21 -10.72
N PHE A 180 22.46 -6.59 -11.27
CA PHE A 180 22.17 -8.00 -11.53
C PHE A 180 22.70 -8.37 -12.91
N PRO A 181 23.65 -9.31 -13.01
CA PRO A 181 24.18 -9.70 -14.30
C PRO A 181 23.05 -10.31 -15.14
N THR A 182 22.91 -9.80 -16.36
CA THR A 182 22.05 -10.42 -17.36
C THR A 182 22.70 -11.73 -17.82
N PRO A 183 21.96 -12.84 -17.96
CA PRO A 183 22.46 -14.04 -18.61
C PRO A 183 22.97 -13.70 -20.01
N GLN A 184 23.99 -14.44 -20.47
CA GLN A 184 24.66 -14.24 -21.77
C GLN A 184 23.65 -13.91 -22.90
N GLY A 185 23.65 -12.66 -23.35
CA GLY A 185 22.72 -12.12 -24.33
C GLY A 185 22.98 -10.62 -24.57
N ASP A 186 22.35 -10.04 -25.58
CA ASP A 186 22.47 -8.61 -25.87
C ASP A 186 22.05 -7.78 -24.63
N PRO A 187 22.97 -6.99 -24.02
CA PRO A 187 22.70 -6.19 -22.82
C PRO A 187 21.48 -5.28 -22.96
N SER A 188 21.20 -4.80 -24.18
CA SER A 188 20.08 -3.88 -24.45
C SER A 188 18.71 -4.56 -24.38
N SER A 189 18.63 -5.85 -24.69
CA SER A 189 17.37 -6.61 -24.70
C SER A 189 17.09 -7.35 -23.38
N THR A 190 18.12 -7.54 -22.54
CA THR A 190 18.07 -8.43 -21.37
C THR A 190 17.84 -7.68 -20.05
N ALA A 191 18.16 -6.39 -19.98
CA ALA A 191 18.07 -5.62 -18.73
C ALA A 191 16.64 -5.60 -18.16
N MET A 192 15.62 -5.31 -18.96
CA MET A 192 14.23 -5.25 -18.46
C MET A 192 13.70 -6.61 -17.97
N TRP A 193 14.29 -7.72 -18.40
CA TRP A 193 13.79 -9.06 -18.11
C TRP A 193 14.49 -9.74 -16.93
N ASN A 194 15.51 -9.11 -16.34
CA ASN A 194 16.28 -9.65 -15.21
C ASN A 194 16.09 -8.81 -13.95
N VAL A 195 14.84 -8.68 -13.53
CA VAL A 195 14.44 -7.86 -12.37
C VAL A 195 13.90 -8.73 -11.24
N GLY A 196 14.34 -8.38 -10.04
CA GLY A 196 13.99 -9.04 -8.79
C GLY A 196 12.59 -8.70 -8.38
N THR A 197 11.82 -9.75 -8.11
CA THR A 197 10.41 -9.66 -7.79
C THR A 197 10.18 -9.79 -6.30
N TYR A 198 11.13 -10.26 -5.48
CA TYR A 198 10.91 -10.37 -4.03
C TYR A 198 12.21 -10.59 -3.24
N ILE A 199 12.34 -9.98 -2.05
CA ILE A 199 13.40 -10.32 -1.08
C ILE A 199 12.75 -10.93 0.15
N LYS A 200 13.16 -12.16 0.51
CA LYS A 200 12.71 -12.84 1.72
C LYS A 200 13.88 -13.12 2.66
N PRO A 201 13.98 -12.41 3.80
CA PRO A 201 14.88 -12.79 4.87
C PRO A 201 14.42 -14.09 5.54
N LEU A 202 15.37 -15.00 5.79
CA LEU A 202 15.19 -16.23 6.57
C LEU A 202 16.55 -16.70 7.10
N ASP A 203 16.63 -16.96 8.41
CA ASP A 203 17.83 -17.48 9.09
C ASP A 203 19.12 -16.67 8.82
N GLY A 204 19.04 -15.35 8.90
CA GLY A 204 20.18 -14.46 8.67
C GLY A 204 20.67 -14.41 7.22
N ARG A 205 19.85 -14.88 6.27
CA ARG A 205 20.10 -14.81 4.83
C ARG A 205 18.96 -14.09 4.14
N TRP A 206 19.30 -13.27 3.16
CA TRP A 206 18.33 -12.66 2.25
C TRP A 206 18.26 -13.48 0.98
N TYR A 207 17.06 -13.92 0.60
CA TYR A 207 16.82 -14.59 -0.67
C TYR A 207 16.13 -13.63 -1.63
N VAL A 208 16.79 -13.26 -2.73
CA VAL A 208 16.19 -12.46 -3.80
C VAL A 208 15.70 -13.39 -4.90
N PHE A 209 14.39 -13.38 -5.12
CA PHE A 209 13.73 -14.07 -6.20
C PHE A 209 13.55 -13.08 -7.35
N TYR A 210 13.85 -13.52 -8.56
CA TYR A 210 13.86 -12.65 -9.73
C TYR A 210 13.47 -13.41 -10.98
N ARG A 211 12.92 -12.70 -11.96
CA ARG A 211 12.69 -13.27 -13.28
C ARG A 211 13.99 -13.33 -14.05
N GLU A 212 14.19 -14.39 -14.79
CA GLU A 212 15.33 -14.59 -15.69
C GLU A 212 14.80 -14.89 -17.08
N GLY A 213 14.74 -13.86 -17.92
CA GLY A 213 14.33 -13.97 -19.33
C GLY A 213 15.48 -14.42 -20.23
N PHE A 214 15.12 -15.00 -21.37
CA PHE A 214 16.08 -15.48 -22.39
C PHE A 214 17.09 -16.51 -21.87
N TYR A 215 16.75 -17.22 -20.78
CA TYR A 215 17.65 -18.25 -20.22
C TYR A 215 17.87 -19.44 -21.19
N ALA A 216 17.03 -19.57 -22.22
CA ALA A 216 17.14 -20.51 -23.32
C ALA A 216 16.44 -19.94 -24.59
N PRO A 217 16.66 -20.53 -25.79
CA PRO A 217 15.99 -20.09 -27.01
C PRO A 217 14.46 -20.09 -26.85
N THR A 218 13.83 -18.97 -27.21
CA THR A 218 12.36 -18.84 -27.09
C THR A 218 11.67 -19.69 -28.15
N PRO A 219 10.77 -20.63 -27.75
CA PRO A 219 10.01 -21.42 -28.71
C PRO A 219 9.16 -20.56 -29.64
N ALA A 220 8.97 -20.99 -30.89
CA ALA A 220 8.25 -20.20 -31.89
C ALA A 220 6.82 -19.83 -31.46
N PHE A 221 6.14 -20.69 -30.68
CA PHE A 221 4.79 -20.42 -30.18
C PHE A 221 4.74 -19.36 -29.06
N CYS A 222 5.88 -19.00 -28.47
CA CYS A 222 6.01 -17.91 -27.49
C CYS A 222 6.44 -16.59 -28.13
N ASN A 223 6.85 -16.59 -29.40
CA ASN A 223 7.28 -15.38 -30.09
C ASN A 223 6.16 -14.34 -30.16
N GLY A 224 6.48 -13.10 -29.75
CA GLY A 224 5.52 -12.01 -29.67
C GLY A 224 4.57 -12.09 -28.47
N ILE A 225 4.77 -13.04 -27.55
CA ILE A 225 4.07 -13.10 -26.26
C ILE A 225 5.00 -12.57 -25.19
N VAL A 226 6.01 -13.38 -24.84
CA VAL A 226 7.06 -13.10 -23.85
C VAL A 226 8.30 -13.91 -24.24
N PRO A 227 9.51 -13.44 -23.92
CA PRO A 227 10.67 -14.33 -23.98
C PRO A 227 10.47 -15.49 -23.01
N LEU A 228 11.09 -16.63 -23.33
CA LEU A 228 11.09 -17.77 -22.42
C LEU A 228 11.72 -17.34 -21.08
N THR A 229 10.90 -17.33 -20.02
CA THR A 229 11.26 -16.70 -18.75
C THR A 229 10.99 -17.65 -17.59
N ARG A 230 11.95 -17.73 -16.66
CA ARG A 230 11.86 -18.55 -15.45
C ARG A 230 12.01 -17.68 -14.19
N ILE A 231 11.76 -18.27 -13.03
CA ILE A 231 12.14 -17.68 -11.74
C ILE A 231 13.46 -18.30 -11.27
N ALA A 232 14.38 -17.45 -10.86
CA ALA A 232 15.61 -17.81 -10.19
C ALA A 232 15.69 -17.17 -8.80
N VAL A 233 16.59 -17.68 -7.96
CA VAL A 233 16.85 -17.16 -6.62
C VAL A 233 18.36 -17.02 -6.40
N ARG A 234 18.77 -15.94 -5.74
CA ARG A 234 20.12 -15.77 -5.17
C ARG A 234 20.00 -15.56 -3.66
N ASN A 235 21.07 -15.82 -2.92
CA ASN A 235 21.13 -15.44 -1.51
C ASN A 235 22.24 -14.43 -1.22
N SER A 236 22.07 -13.67 -0.15
CA SER A 236 23.04 -12.76 0.42
C SER A 236 23.11 -12.95 1.94
N THR A 237 24.31 -12.79 2.50
CA THR A 237 24.58 -12.79 3.95
C THR A 237 25.07 -11.43 4.46
N ASP A 238 25.04 -10.40 3.62
CA ASP A 238 25.64 -9.09 3.86
C ASP A 238 24.70 -7.93 3.49
N PHE A 239 23.40 -8.11 3.74
CA PHE A 239 22.33 -7.14 3.45
C PHE A 239 22.26 -6.76 1.97
N GLY A 240 22.46 -7.75 1.10
CA GLY A 240 22.34 -7.62 -0.33
C GLY A 240 23.52 -6.92 -1.01
N LYS A 241 24.66 -6.75 -0.34
CA LYS A 241 25.87 -6.15 -0.97
C LYS A 241 26.50 -7.12 -1.97
N THR A 242 26.52 -8.40 -1.65
CA THR A 242 26.94 -9.49 -2.54
C THR A 242 25.84 -10.53 -2.67
N TRP A 243 25.79 -11.21 -3.83
CA TRP A 243 24.80 -12.22 -4.16
C TRP A 243 25.46 -13.50 -4.65
N SER A 244 24.98 -14.66 -4.20
CA SER A 244 25.43 -15.96 -4.69
C SER A 244 25.15 -16.15 -6.18
N GLU A 245 25.70 -17.22 -6.77
CA GLU A 245 25.19 -17.75 -8.04
C GLU A 245 23.70 -18.11 -7.95
N PRO A 246 22.95 -18.04 -9.07
CA PRO A 246 21.52 -18.26 -9.05
C PRO A 246 21.19 -19.75 -9.03
N ALA A 247 20.09 -20.09 -8.34
CA ALA A 247 19.43 -21.38 -8.45
C ALA A 247 18.05 -21.22 -9.10
N VAL A 248 17.64 -22.21 -9.88
CA VAL A 248 16.31 -22.20 -10.53
C VAL A 248 15.24 -22.51 -9.49
N VAL A 249 14.19 -21.70 -9.46
CA VAL A 249 13.01 -21.88 -8.61
C VAL A 249 11.86 -22.48 -9.41
N ALA A 250 11.46 -21.84 -10.51
CA ALA A 250 10.31 -22.26 -11.30
C ALA A 250 10.63 -22.14 -12.78
N LEU A 251 10.36 -23.20 -13.54
CA LEU A 251 10.43 -23.21 -14.99
C LEU A 251 9.02 -23.03 -15.57
N PRO A 252 8.88 -22.46 -16.78
CA PRO A 252 7.67 -22.60 -17.59
C PRO A 252 7.23 -24.08 -17.64
N GLY A 253 5.93 -24.30 -17.51
CA GLY A 253 5.35 -25.64 -17.55
C GLY A 253 5.23 -26.18 -18.96
N ASN A 254 4.48 -27.29 -19.09
CA ASN A 254 4.18 -27.91 -20.39
C ASN A 254 2.73 -27.66 -20.83
N SER A 255 1.95 -26.90 -20.06
CA SER A 255 0.55 -26.62 -20.38
C SER A 255 0.42 -25.43 -21.33
N THR A 256 -0.75 -25.28 -21.96
CA THR A 256 -1.04 -24.12 -22.81
C THR A 256 -1.15 -22.79 -22.05
N PHE A 257 -1.12 -22.82 -20.71
CA PHE A 257 -1.26 -21.64 -19.84
C PHE A 257 0.07 -21.13 -19.26
N ASP A 258 1.12 -21.95 -19.25
CA ASP A 258 2.37 -21.65 -18.55
C ASP A 258 3.64 -22.07 -19.31
N ASN A 259 3.50 -22.51 -20.57
CA ASN A 259 4.63 -22.98 -21.38
C ASN A 259 5.51 -21.88 -21.99
N CYS A 260 5.25 -20.60 -21.72
CA CYS A 260 6.07 -19.49 -22.19
C CYS A 260 6.78 -18.74 -21.05
N ALA A 261 6.12 -18.50 -19.93
CA ALA A 261 6.78 -17.88 -18.79
C ALA A 261 6.19 -18.28 -17.45
N ALA A 262 7.08 -18.36 -16.47
CA ALA A 262 6.80 -18.13 -15.06
C ALA A 262 7.62 -16.90 -14.64
N LEU A 263 6.95 -15.80 -14.36
CA LEU A 263 7.58 -14.52 -14.00
C LEU A 263 6.77 -13.85 -12.89
N ASP A 264 7.30 -12.77 -12.32
CA ASP A 264 6.63 -11.84 -11.40
C ASP A 264 5.77 -12.51 -10.32
N GLY A 265 6.24 -12.52 -9.08
CA GLY A 265 5.49 -13.15 -8.00
C GLY A 265 6.19 -13.06 -6.66
N ALA A 266 5.65 -13.78 -5.69
CA ALA A 266 6.15 -13.77 -4.33
C ALA A 266 6.38 -15.20 -3.79
N PRO A 267 7.55 -15.43 -3.17
CA PRO A 267 7.79 -16.57 -2.31
C PRO A 267 7.11 -16.37 -0.95
N PHE A 268 6.74 -17.47 -0.31
CA PHE A 268 6.35 -17.51 1.09
C PHE A 268 6.91 -18.77 1.72
N PHE A 269 7.61 -18.65 2.84
CA PHE A 269 8.05 -19.80 3.61
C PHE A 269 7.03 -20.08 4.72
N ASP A 270 6.37 -21.22 4.63
CA ASP A 270 5.40 -21.70 5.61
C ASP A 270 6.13 -22.53 6.68
N ASN A 271 6.28 -21.92 7.86
CA ASN A 271 6.92 -22.56 9.01
C ASN A 271 6.16 -23.80 9.50
N ASP A 272 4.83 -23.86 9.31
CA ASP A 272 4.02 -24.97 9.82
C ASP A 272 4.31 -26.27 9.05
N THR A 273 4.68 -26.15 7.78
CA THR A 273 4.89 -27.27 6.86
C THR A 273 6.34 -27.42 6.40
N ASP A 274 7.25 -26.56 6.88
CA ASP A 274 8.64 -26.45 6.41
C ASP A 274 8.71 -26.42 4.87
N SER A 275 7.88 -25.58 4.25
CA SER A 275 7.79 -25.52 2.80
C SER A 275 7.76 -24.10 2.26
N TRP A 276 8.46 -23.91 1.16
CA TRP A 276 8.30 -22.76 0.30
C TRP A 276 7.09 -22.91 -0.61
N HIS A 277 6.35 -21.83 -0.75
CA HIS A 277 5.36 -21.61 -1.80
C HIS A 277 5.84 -20.46 -2.67
N TYR A 278 5.62 -20.56 -3.97
CA TYR A 278 5.84 -19.46 -4.89
C TYR A 278 4.60 -19.31 -5.76
N LEU A 279 3.95 -18.15 -5.68
CA LEU A 279 2.85 -17.80 -6.57
C LEU A 279 3.40 -16.85 -7.62
N ALA A 280 3.36 -17.26 -8.88
CA ALA A 280 3.90 -16.52 -10.01
C ALA A 280 2.78 -16.12 -10.97
N GLN A 281 2.99 -15.02 -11.68
CA GLN A 281 2.32 -14.78 -12.95
C GLN A 281 2.85 -15.77 -14.00
N CYS A 282 1.95 -16.34 -14.78
CA CYS A 282 2.31 -17.26 -15.86
C CYS A 282 1.49 -16.99 -17.12
N ILE A 283 2.10 -17.34 -18.26
CA ILE A 283 1.49 -17.22 -19.58
C ILE A 283 2.01 -18.33 -20.49
N GLY A 284 1.16 -18.78 -21.40
CA GLY A 284 1.47 -19.76 -22.41
C GLY A 284 1.02 -19.31 -23.79
N ASN A 285 0.96 -20.27 -24.72
CA ASN A 285 0.55 -20.03 -26.10
C ASN A 285 -0.90 -19.54 -26.25
N ASN A 286 -1.72 -19.62 -25.20
CA ASN A 286 -3.06 -19.04 -25.16
C ASN A 286 -3.09 -17.51 -25.04
N ARG A 287 -1.93 -16.86 -24.81
CA ARG A 287 -1.78 -15.41 -24.65
C ARG A 287 -2.63 -14.80 -23.53
N ARG A 288 -2.91 -15.58 -22.49
CA ARG A 288 -3.65 -15.11 -21.31
C ARG A 288 -2.79 -15.22 -20.08
N TRP A 289 -2.63 -14.09 -19.40
CA TRP A 289 -2.06 -14.08 -18.07
C TRP A 289 -2.92 -14.88 -17.09
N SER A 290 -2.25 -15.55 -16.16
CA SER A 290 -2.82 -16.44 -15.15
C SER A 290 -1.89 -16.48 -13.94
N LEU A 291 -2.32 -17.10 -12.85
CA LEU A 291 -1.45 -17.37 -11.69
C LEU A 291 -1.11 -18.85 -11.62
N CYS A 292 0.16 -19.15 -11.42
CA CYS A 292 0.70 -20.50 -11.27
C CYS A 292 1.38 -20.65 -9.91
N HIS A 293 1.16 -21.78 -9.27
CA HIS A 293 1.73 -22.09 -7.97
C HIS A 293 2.83 -23.15 -8.10
N TYR A 294 3.87 -22.98 -7.29
CA TYR A 294 4.97 -23.91 -7.15
C TYR A 294 5.26 -24.10 -5.66
N SER A 295 5.73 -25.27 -5.26
CA SER A 295 6.07 -25.54 -3.87
C SER A 295 7.31 -26.39 -3.72
N ARG A 296 7.97 -26.26 -2.59
CA ARG A 296 9.13 -27.10 -2.26
C ARG A 296 9.30 -27.25 -0.76
N THR A 297 9.57 -28.48 -0.32
CA THR A 297 9.91 -28.75 1.07
C THR A 297 11.37 -28.37 1.38
N GLY A 298 11.61 -28.07 2.66
CA GLY A 298 12.91 -27.74 3.21
C GLY A 298 13.24 -26.25 3.18
N ARG A 299 13.98 -25.84 4.21
CA ARG A 299 14.26 -24.44 4.54
C ARG A 299 15.05 -23.63 3.51
N ASN A 300 15.99 -24.24 2.79
CA ASN A 300 16.84 -23.53 1.82
C ASN A 300 16.20 -23.51 0.42
N PRO A 301 15.64 -22.41 -0.10
CA PRO A 301 14.95 -22.38 -1.39
C PRO A 301 15.86 -22.68 -2.58
N MET A 302 17.19 -22.70 -2.41
CA MET A 302 18.17 -22.89 -3.48
C MET A 302 18.58 -24.34 -3.75
N SER A 303 18.19 -25.32 -2.93
CA SER A 303 18.57 -26.73 -3.11
C SER A 303 17.90 -27.46 -4.29
N GLY A 304 17.29 -26.76 -5.24
CA GLY A 304 16.64 -27.33 -6.42
C GLY A 304 15.30 -26.65 -6.78
N PRO A 305 14.76 -26.93 -7.99
CA PRO A 305 13.52 -26.36 -8.48
C PRO A 305 12.31 -26.74 -7.62
N PHE A 306 11.31 -25.87 -7.63
CA PHE A 306 10.03 -26.10 -6.98
C PHE A 306 9.14 -26.96 -7.88
N ILE A 307 8.28 -27.74 -7.25
CA ILE A 307 7.33 -28.62 -7.91
C ILE A 307 6.11 -27.80 -8.31
N PRO A 308 5.72 -27.76 -9.60
CA PRO A 308 4.52 -27.06 -10.04
C PRO A 308 3.27 -27.73 -9.47
N ASN A 309 2.28 -26.92 -9.11
CA ASN A 309 0.98 -27.43 -8.71
C ASN A 309 0.34 -28.17 -9.90
N PRO A 310 -0.16 -29.41 -9.73
CA PRO A 310 -0.77 -30.17 -10.82
C PRO A 310 -2.05 -29.51 -11.38
N LYS A 311 -2.60 -28.51 -10.69
CA LYS A 311 -3.75 -27.72 -11.13
C LYS A 311 -3.36 -26.37 -11.74
N ASN A 312 -2.09 -26.15 -12.11
CA ASN A 312 -1.70 -24.94 -12.81
C ASN A 312 -2.45 -24.79 -14.15
N PRO A 313 -2.90 -23.57 -14.50
CA PRO A 313 -2.86 -22.38 -13.66
C PRO A 313 -3.90 -22.47 -12.53
N VAL A 314 -3.49 -22.11 -11.32
CA VAL A 314 -4.35 -22.14 -10.14
C VAL A 314 -5.39 -21.02 -10.12
N VAL A 315 -5.13 -19.96 -10.89
CA VAL A 315 -6.09 -18.89 -11.19
C VAL A 315 -6.01 -18.57 -12.68
N GLN A 316 -7.13 -18.68 -13.38
CA GLN A 316 -7.24 -18.25 -14.77
C GLN A 316 -7.55 -16.75 -14.87
N GLY A 317 -7.11 -16.10 -15.95
CA GLY A 317 -7.41 -14.69 -16.21
C GLY A 317 -8.92 -14.38 -16.17
N GLY A 318 -9.33 -13.52 -15.22
CA GLY A 318 -10.70 -13.08 -14.98
C GLY A 318 -11.42 -13.83 -13.85
N GLN A 319 -10.85 -14.92 -13.34
CA GLN A 319 -11.49 -15.77 -12.33
C GLN A 319 -11.77 -15.05 -11.01
N LEU A 320 -10.85 -14.20 -10.53
CA LEU A 320 -11.04 -13.51 -9.24
C LEU A 320 -11.68 -12.14 -9.45
N TRP A 321 -11.23 -11.38 -10.44
CA TRP A 321 -11.74 -10.02 -10.69
C TRP A 321 -13.22 -9.99 -11.11
N SER A 322 -13.70 -10.98 -11.87
CA SER A 322 -15.13 -11.08 -12.19
C SER A 322 -16.01 -11.20 -10.94
N ARG A 323 -15.47 -11.77 -9.86
CA ARG A 323 -16.16 -11.90 -8.56
C ARG A 323 -15.98 -10.64 -7.70
N ILE A 324 -14.77 -10.07 -7.64
CA ILE A 324 -14.49 -8.83 -6.88
C ILE A 324 -15.33 -7.67 -7.41
N CYS A 325 -15.36 -7.49 -8.74
CA CYS A 325 -16.09 -6.40 -9.39
C CYS A 325 -17.58 -6.69 -9.56
N SER A 326 -18.06 -7.85 -9.10
CA SER A 326 -19.50 -8.14 -9.13
C SER A 326 -20.25 -7.30 -8.10
N GLY A 327 -21.26 -6.57 -8.56
CA GLY A 327 -22.13 -5.75 -7.71
C GLY A 327 -21.97 -4.24 -7.93
N THR A 328 -22.76 -3.47 -7.20
CA THR A 328 -22.77 -2.01 -7.28
C THR A 328 -21.74 -1.39 -6.33
N GLY A 329 -21.21 -0.22 -6.69
CA GLY A 329 -20.31 0.56 -5.84
C GLY A 329 -18.90 -0.03 -5.67
N LYS A 330 -18.46 -0.90 -6.59
CA LYS A 330 -17.08 -1.42 -6.63
C LYS A 330 -16.12 -0.40 -7.24
N HIS A 331 -14.88 -0.39 -6.79
CA HIS A 331 -13.79 0.46 -7.31
C HIS A 331 -12.99 -0.25 -8.41
N CYS A 332 -13.67 -1.07 -9.21
CA CYS A 332 -13.14 -1.78 -10.35
C CYS A 332 -14.23 -2.03 -11.40
N THR A 333 -13.84 -2.49 -12.58
CA THR A 333 -14.75 -2.67 -13.72
C THR A 333 -15.00 -4.16 -13.99
N LEU A 334 -16.15 -4.49 -14.59
CA LEU A 334 -16.50 -5.87 -14.93
C LEU A 334 -15.62 -6.48 -16.04
N THR A 335 -14.87 -5.65 -16.77
CA THR A 335 -13.91 -6.08 -17.82
C THR A 335 -12.50 -6.31 -17.28
N MET A 336 -12.27 -6.07 -15.99
CA MET A 336 -11.00 -6.31 -15.33
C MET A 336 -10.68 -7.81 -15.25
N TYR A 337 -9.44 -8.18 -15.54
CA TYR A 337 -8.97 -9.56 -15.44
C TYR A 337 -7.67 -9.68 -14.65
N ASP A 338 -7.42 -10.87 -14.12
CA ASP A 338 -6.22 -11.20 -13.36
C ASP A 338 -5.00 -11.12 -14.28
N GLU A 339 -4.19 -10.07 -14.12
CA GLU A 339 -3.01 -9.87 -14.95
C GLU A 339 -1.74 -10.37 -14.29
N GLY A 340 -1.53 -10.20 -12.97
CA GLY A 340 -0.35 -10.79 -12.33
C GLY A 340 0.18 -10.12 -11.06
N THR A 341 1.52 -10.09 -10.96
CA THR A 341 2.34 -9.65 -9.81
C THR A 341 1.79 -10.07 -8.42
N PRO A 342 1.39 -11.34 -8.22
CA PRO A 342 0.81 -11.77 -6.97
C PRO A 342 1.80 -11.65 -5.81
N GLU A 343 1.29 -11.32 -4.64
CA GLU A 343 2.03 -11.35 -3.38
C GLU A 343 1.32 -12.20 -2.35
N ILE A 344 2.03 -13.16 -1.74
CA ILE A 344 1.56 -13.86 -0.54
C ILE A 344 2.00 -13.04 0.68
N ILE A 345 1.07 -12.31 1.29
CA ILE A 345 1.32 -11.34 2.37
C ILE A 345 1.69 -12.07 3.65
N GLU A 346 0.82 -12.97 4.08
CA GLU A 346 0.94 -13.74 5.31
C GLU A 346 0.03 -14.96 5.32
N LYS A 347 0.23 -15.82 6.32
CA LYS A 347 -0.65 -16.94 6.64
C LYS A 347 -1.27 -16.72 8.02
N MET A 348 -2.60 -16.61 8.10
CA MET A 348 -3.34 -16.47 9.37
C MET A 348 -4.50 -17.45 9.43
N ASN A 349 -4.67 -18.14 10.56
CA ASN A 349 -5.77 -19.11 10.76
C ASN A 349 -5.85 -20.18 9.65
N GLY A 350 -4.67 -20.57 9.13
CA GLY A 350 -4.52 -21.52 8.02
C GLY A 350 -4.95 -21.00 6.64
N TRP A 351 -5.11 -19.69 6.48
CA TRP A 351 -5.36 -19.03 5.20
C TRP A 351 -4.14 -18.21 4.78
N PHE A 352 -3.71 -18.37 3.53
CA PHE A 352 -2.76 -17.48 2.87
C PHE A 352 -3.51 -16.29 2.28
N TYR A 353 -3.12 -15.08 2.67
CA TYR A 353 -3.66 -13.83 2.11
C TYR A 353 -2.81 -13.38 0.95
N ILE A 354 -3.45 -13.08 -0.17
CA ILE A 354 -2.77 -12.83 -1.43
C ILE A 354 -3.30 -11.53 -2.02
N THR A 355 -2.40 -10.61 -2.37
CA THR A 355 -2.75 -9.49 -3.26
C THR A 355 -2.35 -9.80 -4.69
N PHE A 356 -3.03 -9.20 -5.65
CA PHE A 356 -2.74 -9.40 -7.07
C PHE A 356 -3.26 -8.23 -7.89
N HIS A 357 -2.68 -8.08 -9.08
CA HIS A 357 -2.99 -7.01 -10.00
C HIS A 357 -4.13 -7.40 -10.96
N GLY A 358 -5.02 -6.45 -11.22
CA GLY A 358 -6.06 -6.50 -12.24
C GLY A 358 -5.89 -5.43 -13.29
N TRP A 359 -6.11 -5.82 -14.54
CA TRP A 359 -6.02 -4.92 -15.68
C TRP A 359 -7.32 -4.91 -16.49
N ASP A 360 -7.72 -3.72 -16.89
CA ASP A 360 -8.85 -3.44 -17.75
C ASP A 360 -8.39 -2.60 -18.95
N GLY A 361 -7.85 -3.31 -19.95
CA GLY A 361 -7.37 -2.71 -21.19
C GLY A 361 -8.40 -1.79 -21.88
N PRO A 362 -9.67 -2.19 -22.04
CA PRO A 362 -10.71 -1.33 -22.64
C PRO A 362 -10.89 0.05 -22.00
N ASN A 363 -10.81 0.15 -20.66
CA ASN A 363 -10.94 1.43 -19.96
C ASN A 363 -9.59 2.02 -19.54
N ASN A 364 -8.49 1.33 -19.86
CA ASN A 364 -7.13 1.69 -19.47
C ASN A 364 -7.03 1.94 -17.96
N LYS A 365 -7.59 1.01 -17.18
CA LYS A 365 -7.62 1.06 -15.70
C LYS A 365 -6.98 -0.19 -15.10
N ALA A 366 -6.32 0.00 -13.97
CA ALA A 366 -5.69 -1.03 -13.18
C ALA A 366 -6.21 -0.97 -11.73
N ALA A 367 -6.15 -2.08 -11.02
CA ALA A 367 -6.44 -2.10 -9.60
C ALA A 367 -5.65 -3.23 -8.91
N ARG A 368 -5.50 -3.10 -7.59
CA ARG A 368 -4.97 -4.17 -6.75
C ARG A 368 -6.14 -4.82 -6.00
N GLY A 369 -6.24 -6.14 -6.10
CA GLY A 369 -7.25 -6.96 -5.45
C GLY A 369 -6.64 -7.76 -4.31
N MET A 370 -7.52 -8.43 -3.55
CA MET A 370 -7.11 -9.38 -2.52
C MET A 370 -8.00 -10.62 -2.54
N ALA A 371 -7.38 -11.76 -2.28
CA ALA A 371 -8.04 -13.03 -2.07
C ALA A 371 -7.34 -13.78 -0.94
N ARG A 372 -7.94 -14.87 -0.49
CA ARG A 372 -7.26 -15.85 0.36
C ARG A 372 -7.49 -17.27 -0.13
N THR A 373 -6.58 -18.16 0.24
CA THR A 373 -6.66 -19.59 -0.09
C THR A 373 -6.06 -20.43 1.03
N ARG A 374 -6.48 -21.69 1.17
CA ARG A 374 -5.82 -22.65 2.07
C ARG A 374 -4.86 -23.58 1.32
N ASP A 375 -5.05 -23.72 0.01
CA ASP A 375 -4.48 -24.79 -0.80
C ASP A 375 -3.89 -24.32 -2.13
N PHE A 376 -3.94 -23.00 -2.40
CA PHE A 376 -3.57 -22.38 -3.67
C PHE A 376 -4.38 -22.93 -4.85
N VAL A 377 -5.63 -23.34 -4.64
CA VAL A 377 -6.52 -23.81 -5.70
C VAL A 377 -7.89 -23.17 -5.54
N ASN A 378 -8.41 -23.17 -4.32
CA ASN A 378 -9.70 -22.60 -3.98
C ASN A 378 -9.48 -21.22 -3.35
N TYR A 379 -10.08 -20.20 -3.96
CA TYR A 379 -9.88 -18.80 -3.58
C TYR A 379 -11.18 -18.13 -3.16
N ASP A 380 -11.13 -17.47 -2.01
CA ASP A 380 -12.15 -16.55 -1.53
C ASP A 380 -11.75 -15.11 -1.86
N VAL A 381 -12.69 -14.34 -2.40
CA VAL A 381 -12.51 -12.88 -2.68
C VAL A 381 -13.44 -12.00 -1.84
N ALA A 382 -14.25 -12.61 -0.99
CA ALA A 382 -15.20 -11.95 -0.10
C ALA A 382 -15.26 -12.73 1.22
N GLY A 383 -15.54 -12.03 2.32
CA GLY A 383 -15.50 -12.56 3.67
C GLY A 383 -15.32 -11.43 4.69
N TYR A 384 -15.42 -11.72 5.98
CA TYR A 384 -15.37 -10.69 7.04
C TYR A 384 -14.00 -9.98 7.13
N ASP A 385 -12.95 -10.62 6.65
CA ASP A 385 -11.54 -10.19 6.66
C ASP A 385 -11.01 -9.91 5.25
N LEU A 386 -11.89 -9.83 4.25
CA LEU A 386 -11.56 -9.44 2.89
C LEU A 386 -12.29 -8.14 2.51
N PRO A 387 -11.72 -7.31 1.63
CA PRO A 387 -12.31 -6.02 1.28
C PRO A 387 -13.65 -6.12 0.55
N ASN A 388 -13.91 -7.27 -0.09
CA ASN A 388 -15.01 -7.41 -1.04
C ASN A 388 -15.00 -6.28 -2.10
N ASP A 389 -13.82 -5.81 -2.48
CA ASP A 389 -13.58 -4.73 -3.44
C ASP A 389 -12.07 -4.71 -3.80
N ALA A 390 -11.65 -3.80 -4.68
CA ALA A 390 -10.25 -3.44 -4.82
C ALA A 390 -9.71 -2.83 -3.52
N ILE A 391 -8.46 -3.13 -3.18
CA ILE A 391 -7.72 -2.48 -2.07
C ILE A 391 -7.00 -1.22 -2.52
N PHE A 392 -6.79 -1.06 -3.84
CA PHE A 392 -6.19 0.12 -4.43
C PHE A 392 -6.70 0.29 -5.87
N SER A 393 -7.06 1.51 -6.25
CA SER A 393 -7.61 1.84 -7.57
C SER A 393 -7.20 3.27 -8.00
N PRO A 394 -7.64 3.75 -9.19
CA PRO A 394 -7.46 5.16 -9.56
C PRO A 394 -8.00 6.16 -8.54
N LEU A 395 -9.02 5.77 -7.74
CA LEU A 395 -9.54 6.62 -6.67
C LEU A 395 -8.43 7.06 -5.71
N ASP A 396 -7.52 6.13 -5.38
CA ASP A 396 -6.45 6.36 -4.41
C ASP A 396 -5.36 7.28 -4.97
N CYS A 397 -4.72 6.88 -6.07
CA CYS A 397 -3.57 7.61 -6.61
C CYS A 397 -3.92 8.97 -7.24
N ASN A 398 -5.16 9.21 -7.66
CA ASN A 398 -5.56 10.53 -8.17
C ASN A 398 -5.51 11.63 -7.08
N THR A 399 -5.42 11.24 -5.80
CA THR A 399 -5.25 12.18 -4.67
C THR A 399 -3.78 12.52 -4.38
N TRP A 400 -2.83 11.85 -5.03
CA TRP A 400 -1.40 12.06 -4.77
C TRP A 400 -0.92 13.41 -5.28
N ASN A 401 0.08 13.98 -4.61
CA ASN A 401 0.66 15.28 -4.94
C ASN A 401 1.63 15.18 -6.13
N ILE A 402 1.08 14.85 -7.30
CA ILE A 402 1.81 14.72 -8.56
C ILE A 402 0.95 15.20 -9.73
N SER A 403 1.59 15.83 -10.72
CA SER A 403 0.93 16.20 -11.97
C SER A 403 0.81 14.98 -12.88
N TRP A 404 -0.31 14.28 -12.77
CA TRP A 404 -0.67 13.19 -13.68
C TRP A 404 -0.88 13.69 -15.11
N ASN A 405 -0.71 12.79 -16.08
CA ASN A 405 -1.08 13.03 -17.46
C ASN A 405 -2.57 13.40 -17.54
N PRO A 406 -2.93 14.60 -18.03
CA PRO A 406 -4.31 15.08 -17.98
C PRO A 406 -5.27 14.28 -18.86
N LYS A 407 -4.76 13.46 -19.80
CA LYS A 407 -5.60 12.64 -20.70
C LYS A 407 -6.05 11.33 -20.05
N SER A 408 -5.25 10.76 -19.15
CA SER A 408 -5.46 9.43 -18.59
C SER A 408 -5.66 9.45 -17.08
N LEU A 409 -5.14 10.47 -16.40
CA LEU A 409 -4.96 10.53 -14.95
C LEU A 409 -4.19 9.30 -14.45
N CYS A 410 -4.25 9.00 -13.15
CA CYS A 410 -3.75 7.73 -12.67
C CYS A 410 -4.55 6.57 -13.30
N VAL A 411 -3.81 5.57 -13.78
CA VAL A 411 -4.35 4.33 -14.33
C VAL A 411 -4.80 3.38 -13.23
N GLY A 412 -4.18 3.44 -12.05
CA GLY A 412 -4.42 2.57 -10.91
C GLY A 412 -3.12 1.91 -10.44
N GLY A 413 -3.23 0.79 -9.73
CA GLY A 413 -2.05 0.10 -9.17
C GLY A 413 -1.73 -1.19 -9.88
N GLY A 414 -0.44 -1.41 -10.14
CA GLY A 414 0.11 -2.65 -10.70
C GLY A 414 0.68 -3.54 -9.61
N GLU A 415 2.00 -3.62 -9.59
CA GLU A 415 2.81 -4.26 -8.55
C GLU A 415 2.63 -3.61 -7.16
N GLY A 416 2.48 -4.45 -6.14
CA GLY A 416 2.39 -4.02 -4.75
C GLY A 416 3.11 -4.99 -3.81
N SER A 417 3.56 -4.46 -2.67
CA SER A 417 4.09 -5.24 -1.55
C SER A 417 3.53 -4.80 -0.22
N MET A 418 3.34 -5.75 0.68
CA MET A 418 2.82 -5.50 2.01
C MET A 418 3.70 -6.09 3.12
N VAL A 419 3.80 -5.35 4.22
CA VAL A 419 4.38 -5.85 5.46
C VAL A 419 3.54 -5.39 6.65
N LYS A 420 3.43 -6.24 7.66
CA LYS A 420 2.84 -5.86 8.94
C LYS A 420 3.92 -5.23 9.84
N SER A 421 3.62 -4.08 10.39
CA SER A 421 4.42 -3.38 11.39
C SER A 421 3.48 -2.83 12.45
N GLY A 422 3.65 -3.28 13.70
CA GLY A 422 2.70 -2.97 14.78
C GLY A 422 1.28 -3.46 14.45
N ASP A 423 0.32 -2.55 14.54
CA ASP A 423 -1.11 -2.79 14.32
C ASP A 423 -1.53 -2.57 12.86
N TYR A 424 -0.59 -2.16 11.99
CA TYR A 424 -0.90 -1.81 10.61
C TYR A 424 -0.23 -2.73 9.60
N PHE A 425 -0.93 -2.90 8.49
CA PHE A 425 -0.38 -3.33 7.23
C PHE A 425 0.06 -2.11 6.45
N TYR A 426 1.31 -2.11 5.99
CA TYR A 426 1.87 -1.08 5.13
C TYR A 426 1.95 -1.62 3.72
N HIS A 427 1.39 -0.88 2.77
CA HIS A 427 1.31 -1.26 1.37
C HIS A 427 2.11 -0.26 0.53
N LEU A 428 3.21 -0.74 -0.05
CA LEU A 428 3.99 -0.02 -1.04
C LEU A 428 3.50 -0.46 -2.43
N ILE A 429 3.00 0.48 -3.24
CA ILE A 429 2.33 0.18 -4.51
C ILE A 429 2.80 1.12 -5.61
N GLU A 430 3.00 0.58 -6.82
CA GLU A 430 3.25 1.41 -7.99
C GLU A 430 1.95 1.99 -8.54
N ALA A 431 2.02 3.19 -9.09
CA ALA A 431 0.93 3.79 -9.84
C ALA A 431 1.48 4.54 -11.05
N PRO A 432 1.11 4.13 -12.28
CA PRO A 432 1.42 4.88 -13.47
C PRO A 432 0.25 5.76 -13.94
N ASP A 433 0.56 6.73 -14.79
CA ASP A 433 -0.41 7.32 -15.72
C ASP A 433 -0.21 6.80 -17.14
N GLY A 434 -1.10 7.20 -18.05
CA GLY A 434 -0.98 6.87 -19.46
C GLY A 434 -1.43 5.45 -19.79
N THR A 435 -0.69 4.45 -19.34
CA THR A 435 -0.93 3.02 -19.59
C THR A 435 -0.17 2.17 -18.57
N LEU A 436 -0.39 0.86 -18.51
CA LEU A 436 0.50 -0.07 -17.82
C LEU A 436 1.66 -0.55 -18.70
N ASN A 437 1.64 -0.24 -19.99
CA ASN A 437 2.81 -0.46 -20.81
C ASN A 437 3.91 0.49 -20.36
N CYS A 438 5.15 0.01 -20.34
CA CYS A 438 6.31 0.83 -20.03
C CYS A 438 6.62 1.77 -21.21
N ASP A 439 6.10 2.99 -21.19
CA ASP A 439 6.48 4.02 -22.16
C ASP A 439 7.84 4.60 -21.76
N THR A 440 8.88 4.13 -22.43
CA THR A 440 10.26 4.55 -22.18
C THR A 440 10.58 5.95 -22.72
N THR A 441 9.61 6.62 -23.36
CA THR A 441 9.77 7.99 -23.85
C THR A 441 9.90 8.96 -22.67
N LEU A 442 11.01 9.70 -22.66
CA LEU A 442 11.31 10.67 -21.61
C LEU A 442 10.22 11.76 -21.54
N GLY A 443 9.65 11.98 -20.36
CA GLY A 443 8.67 13.01 -20.07
C GLY A 443 7.21 12.57 -20.21
N GLU A 444 6.93 11.39 -20.77
CA GLU A 444 5.57 11.01 -21.17
C GLU A 444 4.77 10.35 -20.04
N GLN A 445 5.36 9.37 -19.35
CA GLN A 445 4.66 8.56 -18.36
C GLN A 445 5.23 8.70 -16.94
N ASN A 446 4.37 9.04 -15.98
CA ASN A 446 4.69 8.94 -14.56
C ASN A 446 4.58 7.47 -14.17
N TRP A 447 5.52 7.00 -13.35
CA TRP A 447 5.46 5.70 -12.68
C TRP A 447 6.16 5.85 -11.35
N VAL A 448 5.34 5.97 -10.33
CA VAL A 448 5.77 6.37 -8.99
C VAL A 448 5.26 5.38 -7.97
N LEU A 449 5.86 5.35 -6.79
CA LEU A 449 5.47 4.45 -5.72
C LEU A 449 4.81 5.22 -4.61
N GLY A 450 3.62 4.80 -4.20
CA GLY A 450 2.94 5.32 -3.02
C GLY A 450 3.08 4.38 -1.83
N LEU A 451 3.04 4.95 -0.63
CA LEU A 451 2.97 4.22 0.62
C LEU A 451 1.61 4.48 1.29
N LEU A 452 0.93 3.40 1.66
CA LEU A 452 -0.35 3.40 2.33
C LEU A 452 -0.30 2.51 3.56
N ARG A 453 -1.26 2.66 4.46
CA ARG A 453 -1.46 1.69 5.54
C ARG A 453 -2.92 1.50 5.94
N SER A 454 -3.20 0.36 6.55
CA SER A 454 -4.52 0.04 7.11
C SER A 454 -4.36 -0.87 8.34
N PRO A 455 -5.18 -0.70 9.39
CA PRO A 455 -5.19 -1.63 10.51
C PRO A 455 -5.75 -3.02 10.14
N THR A 456 -6.44 -3.14 9.01
CA THR A 456 -7.03 -4.40 8.55
C THR A 456 -6.78 -4.65 7.06
N LEU A 457 -6.72 -5.92 6.67
CA LEU A 457 -6.68 -6.33 5.26
C LEU A 457 -8.04 -6.15 4.56
N SER A 458 -9.11 -5.88 5.30
CA SER A 458 -10.46 -5.69 4.78
C SER A 458 -10.76 -4.26 4.34
N ALA A 459 -9.82 -3.32 4.47
CA ALA A 459 -9.99 -1.96 3.96
C ALA A 459 -10.01 -1.98 2.43
N ARG A 460 -10.98 -1.29 1.84
CA ARG A 460 -11.10 -1.12 0.37
C ARG A 460 -10.39 0.16 -0.10
N SER A 461 -10.28 0.31 -1.41
CA SER A 461 -9.86 1.55 -2.09
C SER A 461 -10.59 2.77 -1.50
N GLY A 462 -9.85 3.83 -1.20
CA GLY A 462 -10.34 5.02 -0.50
C GLY A 462 -10.36 4.94 1.04
N GLU A 463 -10.20 3.75 1.63
CA GLU A 463 -10.16 3.58 3.09
C GLU A 463 -8.74 3.39 3.65
N TRP A 464 -7.77 3.08 2.78
CA TRP A 464 -6.37 3.01 3.18
C TRP A 464 -5.83 4.42 3.47
N GLU A 465 -5.15 4.57 4.61
CA GLU A 465 -4.50 5.81 4.98
C GLU A 465 -3.30 6.06 4.06
N GLN A 466 -3.39 7.11 3.24
CA GLN A 466 -2.32 7.55 2.35
C GLN A 466 -1.30 8.35 3.15
N ILE A 467 0.00 8.16 2.89
CA ILE A 467 0.99 9.09 3.42
C ILE A 467 0.84 10.46 2.75
N HIS A 468 0.88 11.53 3.55
CA HIS A 468 0.51 12.88 3.11
C HIS A 468 1.42 13.49 2.02
N PHE A 469 2.60 12.91 1.80
CA PHE A 469 3.55 13.33 0.77
C PHE A 469 3.61 12.37 -0.42
N ASN A 470 2.62 11.49 -0.60
CA ASN A 470 2.60 10.59 -1.75
C ASN A 470 2.75 11.35 -3.08
N PRO A 471 3.54 10.83 -4.04
CA PRO A 471 4.23 9.53 -4.00
C PRO A 471 5.42 9.48 -3.01
N ALA A 472 5.69 8.32 -2.41
CA ALA A 472 6.83 8.12 -1.52
C ALA A 472 8.16 8.02 -2.29
N PHE A 473 8.13 7.44 -3.50
CA PHE A 473 9.29 7.36 -4.39
C PHE A 473 8.93 7.85 -5.79
N LYS A 474 9.84 8.58 -6.42
CA LYS A 474 9.72 8.99 -7.83
C LYS A 474 11.07 8.87 -8.55
N PRO A 475 11.07 8.56 -9.85
CA PRO A 475 12.31 8.56 -10.60
C PRO A 475 12.82 10.00 -10.78
N ALA A 476 14.15 10.16 -10.88
CA ALA A 476 14.79 11.46 -11.11
C ALA A 476 14.36 12.11 -12.42
N LYS A 477 14.07 11.27 -13.42
CA LYS A 477 13.51 11.63 -14.71
C LYS A 477 12.26 10.81 -14.96
N LYS A 478 11.28 11.41 -15.63
CA LYS A 478 10.03 10.77 -16.00
C LYS A 478 10.27 9.80 -17.15
N TYR A 479 10.76 8.60 -16.83
CA TYR A 479 10.82 7.46 -17.73
C TYR A 479 9.81 6.44 -17.24
N GLY A 480 8.90 5.98 -18.11
CA GLY A 480 7.79 5.08 -17.80
C GLY A 480 8.08 4.09 -16.67
N CYS A 481 8.43 2.86 -16.93
CA CYS A 481 8.73 1.91 -15.86
C CYS A 481 10.15 2.06 -15.25
N GLY A 482 10.59 3.30 -14.98
CA GLY A 482 11.92 3.57 -14.40
C GLY A 482 12.10 3.04 -12.97
N LEU A 483 11.01 2.87 -12.23
CA LEU A 483 10.95 2.19 -10.94
C LEU A 483 10.12 0.91 -11.11
N GLN A 484 10.69 -0.25 -10.78
CA GLN A 484 9.96 -1.51 -10.90
C GLN A 484 10.22 -2.44 -9.72
N TYR A 485 9.26 -3.34 -9.52
CA TYR A 485 9.36 -4.49 -8.63
C TYR A 485 9.83 -4.14 -7.22
N HIS A 486 9.16 -3.16 -6.62
CA HIS A 486 9.49 -2.66 -5.30
C HIS A 486 9.02 -3.61 -4.20
N ARG A 487 9.73 -3.63 -3.08
CA ARG A 487 9.35 -4.40 -1.90
C ARG A 487 9.51 -3.56 -0.67
N ILE A 488 8.53 -3.66 0.22
CA ILE A 488 8.71 -3.40 1.63
C ILE A 488 8.85 -4.75 2.35
N PHE A 489 9.92 -4.93 3.11
CA PHE A 489 10.17 -6.19 3.81
C PHE A 489 10.82 -5.95 5.17
N ARG A 490 10.77 -6.97 6.02
CA ARG A 490 11.26 -6.93 7.39
C ARG A 490 12.36 -7.97 7.58
N ASP A 491 13.44 -7.58 8.25
CA ASP A 491 14.47 -8.46 8.77
C ASP A 491 14.66 -8.16 10.25
N ASP A 492 14.38 -9.13 11.12
CA ASP A 492 14.30 -8.95 12.57
C ASP A 492 13.40 -7.77 13.01
N ASN A 493 13.97 -6.66 13.48
CA ASN A 493 13.23 -5.45 13.88
C ASN A 493 13.39 -4.30 12.88
N ASP A 494 14.20 -4.50 11.84
CA ASP A 494 14.47 -3.50 10.82
C ASP A 494 13.50 -3.65 9.65
N PHE A 495 13.18 -2.52 9.02
CA PHE A 495 12.39 -2.47 7.80
C PHE A 495 13.24 -1.96 6.65
N PHE A 496 12.95 -2.50 5.46
CA PHE A 496 13.69 -2.21 4.25
C PHE A 496 12.74 -1.95 3.09
N PHE A 497 13.20 -1.09 2.20
CA PHE A 497 12.62 -0.87 0.89
C PHE A 497 13.62 -1.36 -0.15
N SER A 498 13.20 -2.18 -1.11
CA SER A 498 14.01 -2.47 -2.30
C SER A 498 13.25 -2.09 -3.56
N MET A 499 13.94 -1.69 -4.61
CA MET A 499 13.34 -1.58 -5.95
C MET A 499 14.41 -1.67 -7.02
N PHE A 500 13.99 -2.05 -8.22
CA PHE A 500 14.81 -1.94 -9.41
C PHE A 500 14.66 -0.56 -10.02
N VAL A 501 15.80 0.03 -10.35
CA VAL A 501 15.93 1.34 -10.94
C VAL A 501 16.51 1.16 -12.32
N ILE A 502 15.70 1.48 -13.32
CA ILE A 502 16.08 1.44 -14.72
C ILE A 502 16.38 2.86 -15.18
N ASP A 503 17.63 3.10 -15.53
CA ASP A 503 18.00 4.29 -16.28
C ASP A 503 18.11 3.95 -17.76
N PHE A 504 17.04 4.24 -18.50
CA PHE A 504 16.97 4.01 -19.95
C PHE A 504 17.97 4.87 -20.74
N GLY A 505 18.46 5.98 -20.18
CA GLY A 505 19.44 6.83 -20.85
C GLY A 505 20.84 6.20 -20.90
N VAL A 506 21.16 5.33 -19.95
CA VAL A 506 22.48 4.68 -19.83
C VAL A 506 22.41 3.14 -19.82
N ASN A 507 21.25 2.56 -20.11
CA ASN A 507 20.97 1.12 -20.05
C ASN A 507 21.47 0.47 -18.75
N ASN A 508 21.25 1.14 -17.62
CA ASN A 508 21.72 0.68 -16.32
C ASN A 508 20.53 0.18 -15.49
N LEU A 509 20.57 -1.11 -15.14
CA LEU A 509 19.65 -1.72 -14.19
C LEU A 509 20.35 -1.93 -12.86
N THR A 510 19.88 -1.26 -11.83
CA THR A 510 20.38 -1.44 -10.46
C THR A 510 19.25 -1.79 -9.51
N MET A 511 19.45 -2.82 -8.69
CA MET A 511 18.63 -3.01 -7.50
C MET A 511 19.18 -2.13 -6.39
N LYS A 512 18.33 -1.32 -5.78
CA LYS A 512 18.68 -0.51 -4.62
C LYS A 512 17.89 -0.97 -3.40
N ILE A 513 18.54 -0.97 -2.24
CA ILE A 513 17.93 -1.34 -0.97
C ILE A 513 18.20 -0.23 0.04
N TRP A 514 17.14 0.27 0.65
CA TRP A 514 17.17 1.25 1.72
C TRP A 514 16.69 0.63 3.03
N LYS A 515 17.37 0.97 4.12
CA LYS A 515 16.95 0.68 5.48
C LYS A 515 16.19 1.87 6.05
N VAL A 516 15.13 1.60 6.81
CA VAL A 516 14.43 2.62 7.60
C VAL A 516 15.28 2.96 8.82
N VAL A 517 15.59 4.24 8.99
CA VAL A 517 16.42 4.74 10.09
C VAL A 517 15.74 5.92 10.79
N PRO A 518 15.99 6.17 12.08
CA PRO A 518 15.50 7.38 12.73
C PRO A 518 16.02 8.66 12.05
N GLY A 519 15.19 9.68 11.97
CA GLY A 519 15.56 10.99 11.42
C GLY A 519 14.65 11.45 10.27
N LYS A 520 15.01 12.57 9.63
CA LYS A 520 14.22 13.13 8.53
C LYS A 520 14.83 12.73 7.18
N THR A 521 13.99 12.27 6.26
CA THR A 521 14.31 12.19 4.84
C THR A 521 13.46 13.19 4.07
N ASN A 522 14.04 13.76 3.01
CA ASN A 522 13.28 14.55 2.06
C ASN A 522 12.46 13.59 1.20
N PHE A 523 11.18 13.44 1.53
CA PHE A 523 10.21 12.76 0.68
C PHE A 523 9.63 13.74 -0.35
N PRO A 524 9.29 13.29 -1.58
CA PRO A 524 9.53 11.95 -2.13
C PRO A 524 11.02 11.62 -2.24
N VAL A 525 11.39 10.35 -2.03
CA VAL A 525 12.74 9.88 -2.34
C VAL A 525 12.91 9.86 -3.85
N ILE A 526 13.87 10.65 -4.34
CA ILE A 526 14.20 10.73 -5.75
C ILE A 526 15.22 9.63 -6.07
N VAL A 527 14.89 8.78 -7.03
CA VAL A 527 15.67 7.58 -7.34
C VAL A 527 16.16 7.62 -8.79
N GLY A 528 17.41 7.24 -9.04
CA GLY A 528 18.03 7.24 -10.38
C GLY A 528 19.10 8.33 -10.53
N TYR A 529 19.69 8.43 -11.72
CA TYR A 529 20.67 9.48 -12.02
C TYR A 529 19.95 10.80 -12.35
N PRO A 530 20.43 11.93 -11.83
CA PRO A 530 19.85 13.24 -12.09
C PRO A 530 19.87 13.63 -13.58
#